data_AF-A0A820JWI2-F1
#
_entry.id   AF-A0A820JWI2-F1
#
_cell.length_a   1.000
_cell.length_b   1.000
_cell.length_c   1.000
_cell.angle_alpha   90.00
_cell.angle_beta   90.00
_cell.angle_gamma   90.00
#
_symmetry.space_group_name_H-M   'P 1'
#
loop_
_entity.id
_entity.type
_entity.pdbx_description
1 polymer ?
#
loop_
_entity_poly.entity_id
_entity_poly.type
_entity_poly.pdbx_seq_one_letter_code
_entity_poly.pdbx_strand_id
1 'polypeptide(L)'
;MILFIVWSVSAQQCDQPLKAARFDCHPEPSVTSEKCLARKCCWQPQMRSMIQLFKNTSSNSANINVPSCYYPQDFPTYQVKTNEPTAFGQRLTIIKQQSTYMPNEILSLTVDLIYETAQRFRLRIYD
;
A
#
# COMPACT_ATOMS: atom_id res chain seq x y z
N MET A 1 -27.61 25.38 22.33
CA MET A 1 -26.55 24.34 22.41
C MET A 1 -26.11 24.05 20.99
N ILE A 2 -25.01 24.63 20.54
CA ILE A 2 -24.53 24.56 19.15
C ILE A 2 -23.89 23.17 18.96
N LEU A 3 -24.50 22.33 18.12
CA LEU A 3 -23.90 21.06 17.68
C LEU A 3 -22.69 21.39 16.79
N PHE A 4 -21.48 21.24 17.31
CA PHE A 4 -20.30 21.13 16.49
C PHE A 4 -20.31 19.75 15.84
N ILE A 5 -20.75 19.69 14.57
CA ILE A 5 -20.46 18.54 13.71
C ILE A 5 -18.95 18.62 13.43
N VAL A 6 -18.17 17.89 14.23
CA VAL A 6 -16.75 17.69 13.95
C VAL A 6 -16.68 16.74 12.76
N TRP A 7 -16.46 17.30 11.58
CA TRP A 7 -16.12 16.51 10.40
C TRP A 7 -14.74 15.92 10.67
N SER A 8 -14.67 14.65 11.04
CA SER A 8 -13.42 13.92 11.14
C SER A 8 -12.81 13.85 9.74
N VAL A 9 -11.94 14.79 9.41
CA VAL A 9 -10.94 14.57 8.36
C VAL A 9 -10.13 13.39 8.86
N SER A 10 -10.34 12.21 8.27
CA SER A 10 -9.54 11.02 8.58
C SER A 10 -8.10 11.37 8.26
N ALA A 11 -7.33 11.73 9.29
CA ALA A 11 -5.89 11.87 9.17
C ALA A 11 -5.37 10.45 8.87
N GLN A 12 -4.60 10.31 7.78
CA GLN A 12 -3.99 9.06 7.39
C GLN A 12 -3.23 8.43 8.57
N GLN A 13 -3.33 7.11 8.75
CA GLN A 13 -2.55 6.40 9.78
C GLN A 13 -1.09 6.27 9.35
N CYS A 14 -0.31 7.31 9.65
CA CYS A 14 1.10 7.46 9.28
C CYS A 14 2.08 7.01 10.37
N ASP A 15 1.60 6.32 11.38
CA ASP A 15 2.35 5.82 12.52
C ASP A 15 2.99 4.45 12.24
N GLN A 16 3.53 4.25 11.04
CA GLN A 16 4.32 3.04 10.73
C GLN A 16 5.65 3.06 11.53
N PRO A 17 5.77 2.24 12.60
CA PRO A 17 6.88 2.38 13.55
C PRO A 17 8.18 1.84 12.95
N LEU A 18 8.08 0.82 12.08
CA LEU A 18 9.21 0.22 11.41
C LEU A 18 9.38 0.86 10.02
N LYS A 19 10.48 1.59 9.82
CA LYS A 19 10.84 2.16 8.51
C LYS A 19 10.91 1.10 7.40
N ALA A 20 11.35 -0.12 7.74
CA ALA A 20 11.43 -1.24 6.80
C ALA A 20 10.06 -1.79 6.36
N ALA A 21 8.98 -1.50 7.10
CA ALA A 21 7.63 -1.90 6.75
C ALA A 21 6.92 -0.88 5.82
N ARG A 22 7.60 0.20 5.44
CA ARG A 22 7.04 1.23 4.57
C ARG A 22 7.09 0.77 3.12
N PHE A 23 5.91 0.70 2.50
CA PHE A 23 5.76 0.48 1.07
C PHE A 23 5.63 1.81 0.34
N ASP A 24 6.34 1.95 -0.78
CA ASP A 24 6.39 3.17 -1.57
C ASP A 24 5.05 3.48 -2.23
N CYS A 25 4.49 4.67 -1.96
CA CYS A 25 3.24 5.16 -2.56
C CYS A 25 3.49 6.11 -3.75
N HIS A 26 4.75 6.46 -4.03
CA HIS A 26 5.11 7.27 -5.18
C HIS A 26 6.37 6.73 -5.87
N PRO A 27 6.26 5.55 -6.53
CA PRO A 27 7.37 4.91 -7.22
C PRO A 27 7.89 5.71 -8.43
N GLU A 28 7.09 6.65 -8.95
CA GLU A 28 7.51 7.54 -10.03
C GLU A 28 8.58 8.55 -9.57
N PRO A 29 9.47 9.01 -10.46
CA PRO A 29 10.49 9.98 -10.10
C PRO A 29 9.88 11.32 -9.63
N SER A 30 10.70 12.10 -8.93
CA SER A 30 10.37 13.47 -8.50
C SER A 30 9.21 13.54 -7.51
N VAL A 31 9.29 12.73 -6.45
CA VAL A 31 8.38 12.79 -5.31
C VAL A 31 8.51 14.13 -4.57
N THR A 32 7.37 14.73 -4.22
CA THR A 32 7.29 15.90 -3.33
C THR A 32 6.26 15.64 -2.25
N SER A 33 6.30 16.44 -1.18
CA SER A 33 5.29 16.38 -0.10
C SER A 33 3.88 16.54 -0.66
N GLU A 34 3.70 17.51 -1.55
CA GLU A 34 2.41 17.87 -2.14
C GLU A 34 1.85 16.70 -2.97
N LYS A 35 2.68 16.11 -3.84
CA LYS A 35 2.29 14.95 -4.65
C LYS A 35 1.95 13.73 -3.77
N CYS A 36 2.69 13.51 -2.70
CA CYS A 36 2.46 12.41 -1.77
C CYS A 36 1.11 12.56 -1.03
N LEU A 37 0.88 13.74 -0.45
CA LEU A 37 -0.33 14.03 0.30
C LEU A 37 -1.56 14.07 -0.62
N ALA A 38 -1.42 14.52 -1.86
CA ALA A 38 -2.49 14.46 -2.87
C ALA A 38 -2.95 13.02 -3.17
N ARG A 39 -2.06 12.03 -3.02
CA ARG A 39 -2.38 10.60 -3.12
C ARG A 39 -2.98 10.02 -1.83
N LYS A 40 -3.21 10.86 -0.81
CA LYS A 40 -3.61 10.47 0.54
C LYS A 40 -2.62 9.50 1.18
N CYS A 41 -1.33 9.70 0.90
CA CYS A 41 -0.26 8.91 1.47
C CYS A 41 0.52 9.68 2.54
N CYS A 42 1.36 8.98 3.28
CA CYS A 42 2.15 9.53 4.36
C CYS A 42 3.45 10.11 3.84
N TRP A 43 3.73 11.36 4.23
CA TRP A 43 4.98 12.03 3.93
C TRP A 43 5.86 12.08 5.17
N GLN A 44 7.08 11.56 5.05
CA GLN A 44 8.14 11.83 6.00
C GLN A 44 9.40 12.24 5.24
N PRO A 45 9.89 13.48 5.40
CA PRO A 45 11.13 13.88 4.74
C PRO A 45 12.26 12.98 5.24
N GLN A 46 13.02 12.41 4.30
CA GLN A 46 14.31 11.85 4.66
C GLN A 46 15.18 13.00 5.17
N MET A 47 15.57 12.96 6.44
CA MET A 47 16.74 13.71 6.88
C MET A 47 17.93 13.14 6.09
N ARG A 48 18.27 13.79 4.98
CA ARG A 48 19.55 13.57 4.30
C ARG A 48 20.61 13.95 5.32
N SER A 49 21.19 12.96 6.00
CA SER A 49 22.45 13.21 6.68
C SER A 49 23.42 13.70 5.59
N MET A 50 24.19 14.77 5.86
CA MET A 50 25.20 15.30 4.92
C MET A 50 26.16 14.21 4.39
N ILE A 51 26.19 13.05 5.03
CA ILE A 51 26.92 11.84 4.65
C ILE A 51 26.45 11.27 3.29
N GLN A 52 25.20 11.50 2.84
CA GLN A 52 24.74 11.02 1.52
C GLN A 52 25.33 11.79 0.34
N LEU A 53 25.80 13.03 0.52
CA LEU A 53 26.39 13.81 -0.58
C LEU A 53 27.86 13.42 -0.86
N PHE A 54 28.51 12.72 0.08
CA PHE A 54 29.94 12.38 0.00
C PHE A 54 30.24 10.88 -0.17
N LYS A 55 29.23 10.00 -0.16
CA LYS A 55 29.44 8.55 -0.29
C LYS A 55 29.34 8.07 -1.75
N ASN A 56 30.37 8.39 -2.52
CA ASN A 56 30.74 7.64 -3.72
C ASN A 56 31.58 6.40 -3.34
N THR A 57 31.14 5.54 -2.43
CA THR A 57 31.92 4.33 -2.09
C THR A 57 31.07 3.23 -1.48
N SER A 58 30.98 2.13 -2.23
CA SER A 58 30.81 0.74 -1.84
C SER A 58 31.01 0.44 -0.35
N SER A 59 29.96 0.54 0.46
CA SER A 59 29.97 0.04 1.84
C SER A 59 28.60 -0.55 2.22
N ASN A 60 28.62 -1.86 2.49
CA ASN A 60 27.53 -2.73 2.94
C ASN A 60 27.00 -2.33 4.33
N SER A 61 26.44 -1.14 4.45
CA SER A 61 25.58 -0.74 5.56
C SER A 61 24.21 -0.53 4.98
N ALA A 62 23.19 -1.21 5.50
CA ALA A 62 21.83 -1.30 4.99
C ALA A 62 21.16 0.07 4.79
N ASN A 63 21.53 0.77 3.72
CA ASN A 63 20.83 1.91 3.17
C ASN A 63 19.60 1.37 2.45
N ILE A 64 18.64 0.85 3.21
CA ILE A 64 17.32 0.57 2.68
C ILE A 64 16.81 1.92 2.16
N ASN A 65 16.47 1.98 0.87
CA ASN A 65 15.85 3.14 0.25
C ASN A 65 14.43 3.29 0.83
N VAL A 66 14.34 3.74 2.09
CA VAL A 66 13.08 3.88 2.83
C VAL A 66 12.30 5.00 2.18
N PRO A 67 11.10 4.76 1.62
CA PRO A 67 10.40 5.78 0.87
C PRO A 67 9.99 6.96 1.77
N SER A 68 10.23 8.19 1.28
CA SER A 68 9.72 9.41 1.92
C SER A 68 8.20 9.51 1.81
N CYS A 69 7.62 8.95 0.73
CA CYS A 69 6.18 8.85 0.53
C CYS A 69 5.74 7.38 0.62
N TYR A 70 4.92 7.03 1.61
CA TYR A 70 4.55 5.64 1.85
C TYR A 70 3.05 5.48 2.12
N TYR A 71 2.52 4.28 1.89
CA TYR A 71 1.12 3.99 2.16
C TYR A 71 0.84 4.05 3.68
N PRO A 72 -0.26 4.69 4.10
CA PRO A 72 -0.74 4.59 5.48
C PRO A 72 -1.28 3.19 5.79
N GLN A 73 -1.43 2.87 7.07
CA GLN A 73 -2.01 1.59 7.52
C GLN A 73 -3.45 1.39 7.03
N ASP A 74 -4.22 2.47 6.97
CA ASP A 74 -5.62 2.50 6.58
C ASP A 74 -5.84 2.81 5.09
N PHE A 75 -4.79 2.68 4.25
CA PHE A 75 -4.94 2.93 2.82
C PHE A 75 -6.01 1.98 2.21
N PRO A 76 -6.91 2.45 1.32
CA PRO A 76 -7.98 1.61 0.79
C PRO A 76 -7.47 0.35 0.05
N THR A 77 -7.88 -0.82 0.54
CA THR A 77 -7.54 -2.13 -0.05
C THR A 77 -8.79 -2.95 -0.36
N TYR A 78 -8.60 -4.10 -1.02
CA TYR A 78 -9.69 -5.05 -1.25
C TYR A 78 -10.04 -5.82 0.03
N GLN A 79 -11.32 -6.08 0.22
CA GLN A 79 -11.84 -6.93 1.28
C GLN A 79 -12.49 -8.17 0.69
N VAL A 80 -12.35 -9.32 1.36
CA VAL A 80 -13.04 -10.55 0.96
C VAL A 80 -14.54 -10.39 1.20
N LYS A 81 -15.34 -10.52 0.13
CA LYS A 81 -16.80 -10.41 0.19
C LYS A 81 -17.46 -11.78 0.29
N THR A 82 -16.99 -12.75 -0.49
CA THR A 82 -17.47 -14.14 -0.46
C THR A 82 -16.28 -15.10 -0.48
N ASN A 83 -16.51 -16.31 0.01
CA ASN A 83 -15.61 -17.44 -0.09
C ASN A 83 -16.44 -18.70 -0.35
N GLU A 84 -16.25 -19.30 -1.51
CA GLU A 84 -17.00 -20.45 -1.97
C GLU A 84 -16.05 -21.62 -2.25
N PRO A 85 -16.36 -22.84 -1.77
CA PRO A 85 -15.57 -24.02 -2.10
C PRO A 85 -15.74 -24.38 -3.58
N THR A 86 -14.67 -24.91 -4.19
CA THR A 86 -14.69 -25.41 -5.56
C THR A 86 -13.98 -26.77 -5.62
N ALA A 87 -14.11 -27.48 -6.75
CA ALA A 87 -13.38 -28.74 -6.96
C ALA A 87 -11.85 -28.57 -6.93
N PHE A 88 -11.34 -27.37 -7.17
CA PHE A 88 -9.91 -27.06 -7.20
C PHE A 88 -9.41 -26.32 -5.95
N GLY A 89 -10.29 -25.95 -5.02
CA GLY A 89 -9.95 -25.22 -3.81
C GLY A 89 -11.03 -24.23 -3.38
N GLN A 90 -10.73 -22.94 -3.47
CA GLN A 90 -11.64 -21.86 -3.06
C GLN A 90 -11.72 -20.80 -4.14
N ARG A 91 -12.89 -20.16 -4.23
CA ARG A 91 -13.13 -18.95 -5.02
C ARG A 91 -13.56 -17.83 -4.09
N LEU A 92 -12.87 -16.71 -4.16
CA LEU A 92 -13.18 -15.50 -3.42
C LEU A 92 -13.66 -14.42 -4.38
N THR A 93 -14.67 -13.67 -3.97
CA THR A 93 -14.92 -12.34 -4.55
C THR A 93 -14.30 -11.31 -3.60
N ILE A 94 -13.42 -10.46 -4.12
CA ILE A 94 -12.80 -9.37 -3.35
C ILE A 94 -13.28 -8.02 -3.89
N ILE A 95 -13.62 -7.09 -3.00
CA ILE A 95 -14.16 -5.77 -3.35
C ILE A 95 -13.34 -4.66 -2.69
N LYS A 96 -12.94 -3.66 -3.46
CA LYS A 96 -12.38 -2.40 -2.97
C LYS A 96 -13.49 -1.36 -2.90
N GLN A 97 -13.84 -0.91 -1.70
CA GLN A 97 -15.00 -0.01 -1.49
C GLN A 97 -14.75 1.44 -1.93
N GLN A 98 -13.49 1.87 -1.94
CA GLN A 98 -13.10 3.24 -2.27
C GLN A 98 -11.98 3.23 -3.32
N SER A 99 -12.17 3.99 -4.40
CA SER A 99 -11.12 4.21 -5.39
C SER A 99 -9.99 5.08 -4.82
N THR A 100 -8.80 4.88 -5.37
CA THR A 100 -7.57 5.55 -5.00
C THR A 100 -7.11 6.45 -6.15
N TYR A 101 -5.85 6.89 -6.12
CA TYR A 101 -5.26 7.67 -7.21
C TYR A 101 -4.86 6.82 -8.42
N MET A 102 -4.95 5.49 -8.32
CA MET A 102 -4.51 4.57 -9.36
C MET A 102 -5.45 4.65 -10.59
N PRO A 103 -4.91 4.73 -11.82
CA PRO A 103 -5.75 4.74 -13.01
C PRO A 103 -6.37 3.36 -13.25
N ASN A 104 -7.57 3.33 -13.83
CA ASN A 104 -8.26 2.12 -14.30
C ASN A 104 -8.44 1.03 -13.22
N GLU A 105 -8.81 1.42 -11.99
CA GLU A 105 -9.07 0.45 -10.93
C GLU A 105 -10.31 -0.42 -11.22
N ILE A 106 -10.16 -1.74 -11.05
CA ILE A 106 -11.25 -2.72 -11.15
C ILE A 106 -11.74 -3.04 -9.73
N LEU A 107 -12.88 -2.49 -9.32
CA LEU A 107 -13.29 -2.52 -7.91
C LEU A 107 -13.76 -3.89 -7.39
N SER A 108 -14.11 -4.81 -8.28
CA SER A 108 -14.56 -6.15 -7.95
C SER A 108 -13.75 -7.16 -8.75
N LEU A 109 -13.07 -8.07 -8.06
CA LEU A 109 -12.22 -9.09 -8.68
C LEU A 109 -12.59 -10.47 -8.14
N THR A 110 -12.32 -11.48 -8.95
CA THR A 110 -12.37 -12.88 -8.55
C THR A 110 -10.97 -13.39 -8.23
N VAL A 111 -10.84 -14.13 -7.14
CA VAL A 111 -9.60 -14.82 -6.76
C VAL A 111 -9.87 -16.32 -6.68
N ASP A 112 -9.16 -17.10 -7.50
CA ASP A 112 -9.16 -18.56 -7.38
C ASP A 112 -7.90 -19.00 -6.63
N LEU A 113 -8.11 -19.76 -5.54
CA LEU A 113 -7.08 -20.46 -4.78
C LEU A 113 -7.09 -21.93 -5.23
N ILE A 114 -6.03 -22.35 -5.93
CA ILE A 114 -5.96 -23.62 -6.65
C ILE A 114 -4.89 -24.50 -6.00
N TYR A 115 -5.31 -25.63 -5.43
CA TYR A 115 -4.41 -26.64 -4.86
C TYR A 115 -4.01 -27.66 -5.93
N GLU A 116 -3.11 -27.26 -6.83
CA GLU A 116 -2.75 -28.07 -8.00
C GLU A 116 -2.09 -29.41 -7.61
N THR A 117 -1.22 -29.41 -6.59
CA THR A 117 -0.61 -30.62 -6.01
C THR A 117 -0.31 -30.40 -4.52
N ALA A 118 0.17 -31.42 -3.82
CA ALA A 118 0.60 -31.31 -2.41
C ALA A 118 1.73 -30.29 -2.16
N GLN A 119 2.49 -29.91 -3.19
CA GLN A 119 3.62 -28.97 -3.08
C GLN A 119 3.47 -27.74 -3.98
N ARG A 120 2.32 -27.59 -4.67
CA ARG A 120 2.10 -26.49 -5.61
C ARG A 120 0.75 -25.86 -5.41
N PHE A 121 0.79 -24.60 -4.98
CA PHE A 121 -0.37 -23.73 -4.83
C PHE A 121 -0.32 -22.66 -5.92
N ARG A 122 -1.47 -22.40 -6.55
CA ARG A 122 -1.62 -21.32 -7.52
C ARG A 122 -2.72 -20.37 -7.06
N LEU A 123 -2.42 -19.08 -7.11
CA LEU A 123 -3.37 -18.00 -6.88
C LEU A 123 -3.58 -17.25 -8.20
N ARG A 124 -4.83 -17.05 -8.59
CA ARG A 124 -5.19 -16.26 -9.79
C ARG A 124 -6.15 -15.15 -9.39
N ILE A 125 -5.83 -13.91 -9.74
CA ILE A 125 -6.69 -12.74 -9.57
C ILE A 125 -7.10 -12.26 -10.97
N TYR A 126 -8.39 -12.06 -11.21
CA TYR A 126 -8.92 -11.67 -12.52
C TYR A 126 -10.25 -10.94 -12.38
N ASP A 127 -10.67 -10.24 -13.43
CA ASP A 127 -11.97 -9.58 -13.57
C ASP A 127 -13.06 -10.53 -14.06
#